data_AF-A0A9D8RW46-F1
#
_entry.id   AF-A0A9D8RW46-F1
#
_cell.length_a   1.000
_cell.length_b   1.000
_cell.length_c   1.000
_cell.angle_alpha   90.00
_cell.angle_beta   90.00
_cell.angle_gamma   90.00
#
_symmetry.space_group_name_H-M   'P 1'
#
loop_
_entity.id
_entity.type
_entity.pdbx_description
1 polymer ?
#
loop_
_entity_poly.entity_id
_entity_poly.type
_entity_poly.pdbx_seq_one_letter_code
_entity_poly.pdbx_strand_id
1 'polypeptide(L)'
;MGNRLNSAFLSAYIELDKVCCLKFGAATGGITEYINRLITARFAPDRDDVLPRLVKYRNIRNRMAHEEGAFGKIDEIVKADVRWIQGFKKAMQKKRDPISLYLRKTRRYARRRKLRKVLIIAALLILVLGAAAAFVMSKIM
;
A
#
# COMPACT_ATOMS: atom_id res chain seq x y z
N MET A 1 -29.94 1.20 19.84
CA MET A 1 -28.47 1.20 20.05
C MET A 1 -27.68 1.26 18.74
N GLY A 2 -28.25 0.84 17.58
CA GLY A 2 -27.61 0.85 16.25
C GLY A 2 -27.11 2.22 15.76
N ASN A 3 -27.88 3.30 15.96
CA ASN A 3 -27.48 4.64 15.50
C ASN A 3 -26.12 5.12 16.02
N ARG A 4 -25.76 4.85 17.28
CA ARG A 4 -24.45 5.28 17.83
C ARG A 4 -23.27 4.54 17.19
N LEU A 5 -23.45 3.26 16.91
CA LEU A 5 -22.39 2.45 16.30
C LEU A 5 -22.22 2.79 14.82
N ASN A 6 -23.33 3.04 14.12
CA ASN A 6 -23.33 3.49 12.73
C ASN A 6 -22.67 4.87 12.58
N SER A 7 -22.94 5.79 13.52
CA SER A 7 -22.22 7.09 13.58
C SER A 7 -20.72 6.90 13.81
N ALA A 8 -20.32 6.04 14.74
CA ALA A 8 -18.91 5.77 15.03
C ALA A 8 -18.18 5.13 13.83
N PHE A 9 -18.85 4.19 13.15
CA PHE A 9 -18.35 3.60 11.91
C PHE A 9 -18.19 4.66 10.81
N LEU A 10 -19.22 5.46 10.55
CA LEU A 10 -19.20 6.45 9.48
C LEU A 10 -18.11 7.49 9.72
N SER A 11 -17.98 7.98 10.95
CA SER A 11 -16.89 8.88 11.34
C SER A 11 -15.52 8.26 11.09
N ALA A 12 -15.28 7.04 11.57
CA ALA A 12 -14.00 6.33 11.35
C ALA A 12 -13.73 6.07 9.86
N TYR A 13 -14.76 5.74 9.07
CA TYR A 13 -14.67 5.54 7.63
C TYR A 13 -14.25 6.83 6.92
N ILE A 14 -14.89 7.96 7.23
CA ILE A 14 -14.57 9.27 6.64
C ILE A 14 -13.13 9.67 6.96
N GLU A 15 -12.67 9.45 8.19
CA GLU A 15 -11.28 9.72 8.57
C GLU A 15 -10.29 8.84 7.81
N LEU A 16 -10.59 7.55 7.63
CA LEU A 16 -9.76 6.65 6.84
C LEU A 16 -9.74 7.08 5.37
N ASP A 17 -10.89 7.44 4.80
CA ASP A 17 -11.01 7.92 3.41
C ASP A 17 -10.12 9.14 3.17
N LYS A 18 -10.13 10.11 4.08
CA LYS A 18 -9.23 11.29 4.03
C LYS A 18 -7.75 10.89 4.04
N VAL A 19 -7.35 9.94 4.87
CA VAL A 19 -5.96 9.44 4.89
C VAL A 19 -5.58 8.77 3.57
N CYS A 20 -6.50 8.01 2.97
CA CYS A 20 -6.28 7.43 1.65
C CYS A 20 -6.20 8.50 0.55
N CYS A 21 -7.08 9.51 0.56
CA CYS A 21 -7.05 10.65 -0.35
C CYS A 21 -5.70 11.35 -0.32
N LEU A 22 -5.23 11.71 0.87
CA LEU A 22 -3.92 12.34 1.07
C LEU A 22 -2.77 11.47 0.55
N LYS A 23 -2.84 10.15 0.76
CA LYS A 23 -1.81 9.20 0.31
C LYS A 23 -1.71 9.13 -1.21
N PHE A 24 -2.82 9.26 -1.93
CA PHE A 24 -2.88 9.06 -3.38
C PHE A 24 -3.09 10.35 -4.18
N GLY A 25 -3.23 11.50 -3.51
CA GLY A 25 -3.53 12.78 -4.17
C GLY A 25 -4.93 12.82 -4.79
N ALA A 26 -5.89 12.05 -4.24
CA ALA A 26 -7.27 12.04 -4.71
C ALA A 26 -8.09 13.09 -3.97
N ALA A 27 -9.01 13.77 -4.68
CA ALA A 27 -9.92 14.75 -4.06
C ALA A 27 -10.96 14.06 -3.16
N THR A 28 -11.50 12.93 -3.61
CA THR A 28 -12.49 12.12 -2.88
C THR A 28 -12.29 10.64 -3.20
N GLY A 29 -12.93 9.76 -2.42
CA GLY A 29 -12.96 8.32 -2.73
C GLY A 29 -11.63 7.60 -2.48
N GLY A 30 -10.88 8.05 -1.48
CA GLY A 30 -9.57 7.51 -1.16
C GLY A 30 -9.59 6.01 -0.87
N ILE A 31 -10.60 5.49 -0.16
CA ILE A 31 -10.73 4.04 0.10
C ILE A 31 -10.95 3.26 -1.21
N THR A 32 -11.74 3.80 -2.14
CA THR A 32 -11.93 3.18 -3.47
C THR A 32 -10.61 3.12 -4.23
N GLU A 33 -9.84 4.20 -4.22
CA GLU A 33 -8.51 4.23 -4.84
C GLU A 33 -7.54 3.26 -4.15
N TYR A 34 -7.61 3.12 -2.81
CA TYR A 34 -6.85 2.12 -2.07
C TYR A 34 -7.18 0.71 -2.54
N ILE A 35 -8.48 0.39 -2.66
CA ILE A 35 -8.96 -0.92 -3.14
C ILE A 35 -8.42 -1.20 -4.54
N ASN A 36 -8.56 -0.26 -5.47
CA ASN A 36 -8.09 -0.40 -6.86
C ASN A 36 -6.58 -0.68 -6.93
N ARG A 37 -5.79 0.06 -6.16
CA ARG A 37 -4.33 -0.17 -6.07
C ARG A 37 -3.98 -1.48 -5.40
N LEU A 38 -4.75 -1.90 -4.39
CA LEU A 38 -4.54 -3.15 -3.71
C LEU A 38 -4.81 -4.33 -4.64
N ILE A 39 -5.85 -4.27 -5.48
CA ILE A 39 -6.18 -5.31 -6.49
C ILE A 39 -5.07 -5.42 -7.53
N THR A 40 -4.64 -4.27 -8.08
CA THR A 40 -3.66 -4.20 -9.18
C THR A 40 -2.21 -4.46 -8.76
N ALA A 41 -1.89 -4.42 -7.46
CA ALA A 41 -0.54 -4.75 -7.00
C ALA A 41 -0.18 -6.21 -7.39
N ARG A 42 1.08 -6.48 -7.73
CA ARG A 42 1.51 -7.87 -8.02
C ARG A 42 1.59 -8.73 -6.77
N PHE A 43 1.86 -8.11 -5.64
CA PHE A 43 1.94 -8.73 -4.32
C PHE A 43 1.68 -7.66 -3.27
N ALA A 44 0.80 -7.93 -2.31
CA ALA A 44 0.63 -7.07 -1.15
C ALA A 44 0.45 -7.97 0.08
N PRO A 45 1.22 -7.76 1.16
CA PRO A 45 1.02 -8.49 2.40
C PRO A 45 -0.42 -8.32 2.89
N ASP A 46 -1.00 -9.36 3.47
CA ASP A 46 -2.32 -9.32 4.12
C ASP A 46 -3.46 -8.86 3.19
N ARG A 47 -3.28 -8.96 1.87
CA ARG A 47 -4.31 -8.58 0.88
C ARG A 47 -5.62 -9.30 1.19
N ASP A 48 -5.54 -10.60 1.44
CA ASP A 48 -6.71 -11.46 1.56
C ASP A 48 -7.53 -11.15 2.82
N ASP A 49 -6.91 -10.52 3.82
CA ASP A 49 -7.61 -10.02 5.02
C ASP A 49 -8.13 -8.59 4.85
N VAL A 50 -7.34 -7.73 4.20
CA VAL A 50 -7.63 -6.28 4.11
C VAL A 50 -8.65 -5.98 3.02
N LEU A 51 -8.53 -6.60 1.85
CA LEU A 51 -9.35 -6.30 0.69
C LEU A 51 -10.84 -6.60 0.94
N PRO A 52 -11.25 -7.77 1.44
CA PRO A 52 -12.66 -8.06 1.67
C PRO A 52 -13.30 -7.11 2.69
N ARG A 53 -12.56 -6.72 3.73
CA ARG A 53 -13.02 -5.78 4.75
C ARG A 53 -13.26 -4.39 4.16
N LEU A 54 -12.31 -3.85 3.40
CA LEU A 54 -12.48 -2.55 2.77
C LEU A 54 -13.64 -2.53 1.76
N VAL A 55 -13.82 -3.62 1.00
CA VAL A 55 -14.99 -3.77 0.10
C VAL A 55 -16.29 -3.80 0.90
N LYS A 56 -16.38 -4.60 1.98
CA LYS A 56 -17.53 -4.62 2.89
C LYS A 56 -17.86 -3.21 3.39
N TYR A 57 -16.88 -2.49 3.92
CA TYR A 57 -17.11 -1.17 4.51
C TYR A 57 -17.52 -0.11 3.48
N ARG A 58 -16.94 -0.16 2.27
CA ARG A 58 -17.37 0.72 1.16
C ARG A 58 -18.84 0.47 0.81
N ASN A 59 -19.24 -0.79 0.72
CA ASN A 59 -20.62 -1.16 0.40
C ASN A 59 -21.59 -0.72 1.50
N ILE A 60 -21.22 -0.88 2.78
CA ILE A 60 -21.99 -0.35 3.93
C ILE A 60 -22.16 1.17 3.82
N ARG A 61 -21.06 1.91 3.63
CA ARG A 61 -21.10 3.37 3.50
C ARG A 61 -21.96 3.80 2.33
N ASN A 62 -21.90 3.10 1.20
CA ASN A 62 -22.72 3.42 0.03
C ASN A 62 -24.21 3.24 0.33
N ARG A 63 -24.61 2.16 1.02
CA ARG A 63 -26.01 2.00 1.47
C ARG A 63 -26.44 3.12 2.41
N MET A 64 -25.61 3.48 3.39
CA MET A 64 -25.89 4.62 4.28
C MET A 64 -26.16 5.93 3.53
N ALA A 65 -25.52 6.13 2.37
CA ALA A 65 -25.61 7.37 1.60
C ALA A 65 -26.76 7.38 0.57
N HIS A 66 -27.24 6.22 0.13
CA HIS A 66 -28.17 6.11 -1.01
C HIS A 66 -29.52 5.49 -0.67
N GLU A 67 -29.63 4.74 0.43
CA GLU A 67 -30.89 4.09 0.81
C GLU A 67 -31.58 4.89 1.94
N GLU A 68 -32.82 5.34 1.69
CA GLU A 68 -33.59 6.10 2.67
C GLU A 68 -33.82 5.30 3.96
N GLY A 69 -33.47 5.92 5.10
CA GLY A 69 -33.60 5.30 6.42
C GLY A 69 -32.63 4.14 6.69
N ALA A 70 -31.72 3.79 5.75
CA ALA A 70 -30.78 2.67 5.94
C ALA A 70 -29.81 2.90 7.09
N PHE A 71 -29.48 4.16 7.40
CA PHE A 71 -28.60 4.47 8.53
C PHE A 71 -29.08 3.86 9.86
N GLY A 72 -30.40 3.79 10.08
CA GLY A 72 -30.97 3.19 11.29
C GLY A 72 -31.20 1.67 11.22
N LYS A 73 -31.09 1.08 10.03
CA LYS A 73 -31.40 -0.34 9.74
C LYS A 73 -30.16 -1.20 9.51
N ILE A 74 -28.97 -0.60 9.45
CA ILE A 74 -27.70 -1.34 9.30
C ILE A 74 -27.29 -1.89 10.66
N ASP A 75 -27.46 -3.20 10.82
CA ASP A 75 -27.14 -3.94 12.05
C ASP A 75 -25.88 -4.81 11.93
N GLU A 76 -25.28 -4.89 10.73
CA GLU A 76 -24.09 -5.69 10.43
C GLU A 76 -22.75 -5.08 10.90
N ILE A 77 -22.77 -3.84 11.39
CA ILE A 77 -21.60 -3.18 11.97
C ILE A 77 -21.47 -3.63 13.42
N VAL A 78 -20.30 -4.14 13.78
CA VAL A 78 -19.95 -4.45 15.17
C VAL A 78 -18.82 -3.54 15.67
N LYS A 79 -18.65 -3.44 17.00
CA LYS A 79 -17.56 -2.65 17.61
C LYS A 79 -16.17 -3.03 17.08
N ALA A 80 -15.97 -4.29 16.67
CA ALA A 80 -14.72 -4.77 16.10
C ALA A 80 -14.42 -4.12 14.73
N ASP A 81 -15.43 -3.82 13.91
CA ASP A 81 -15.25 -3.16 12.61
C ASP A 81 -14.71 -1.74 12.79
N VAL A 82 -15.28 -0.97 13.72
CA VAL A 82 -14.81 0.40 14.04
C VAL A 82 -13.36 0.38 14.53
N ARG A 83 -13.03 -0.52 15.46
CA ARG A 83 -11.65 -0.70 15.94
C ARG A 83 -10.70 -1.08 14.82
N TRP A 84 -11.14 -1.94 13.91
CA TRP A 84 -10.34 -2.35 12.77
C TRP A 84 -10.04 -1.15 11.86
N ILE A 85 -11.04 -0.33 11.51
CA ILE A 85 -10.85 0.87 10.66
C ILE A 85 -9.86 1.85 11.30
N GLN A 86 -10.02 2.10 12.61
CA GLN A 86 -9.10 2.96 13.36
C GLN A 86 -7.68 2.40 13.42
N GLY A 87 -7.53 1.09 13.63
CA GLY A 87 -6.24 0.39 13.61
C GLY A 87 -5.58 0.46 12.23
N PHE A 88 -6.36 0.24 11.17
CA PHE A 88 -5.89 0.30 9.80
C PHE A 88 -5.45 1.72 9.42
N LYS A 89 -6.20 2.75 9.83
CA LYS A 89 -5.79 4.16 9.69
C LYS A 89 -4.43 4.42 10.34
N LYS A 90 -4.22 3.95 11.58
CA LYS A 90 -2.92 4.06 12.27
C LYS A 90 -1.80 3.32 11.52
N ALA A 91 -2.09 2.14 10.97
CA ALA A 91 -1.13 1.38 10.17
C ALA A 91 -0.74 2.15 8.88
N MET A 92 -1.71 2.79 8.21
CA MET A 92 -1.45 3.65 7.05
C MET A 92 -0.56 4.85 7.39
N GLN A 93 -0.87 5.55 8.49
CA GLN A 93 -0.06 6.68 8.97
C GLN A 93 1.39 6.25 9.27
N LYS A 94 1.58 5.05 9.85
CA LYS A 94 2.89 4.47 10.13
C LYS A 94 3.56 3.82 8.90
N LYS A 95 2.96 3.92 7.71
CA LYS A 95 3.42 3.27 6.47
C LYS A 95 3.62 1.75 6.62
N ARG A 96 2.78 1.12 7.44
CA ARG A 96 2.73 -0.33 7.69
C ARG A 96 1.56 -1.02 6.97
N ASP A 97 0.76 -0.27 6.23
CA ASP A 97 -0.32 -0.83 5.41
C ASP A 97 0.21 -1.64 4.21
N PRO A 98 -0.55 -2.60 3.67
CA PRO A 98 -0.16 -3.47 2.56
C PRO A 98 0.51 -2.76 1.39
N ILE A 99 -0.09 -1.66 0.91
CA ILE A 99 0.43 -0.89 -0.22
C ILE A 99 1.77 -0.23 0.14
N SER A 100 1.90 0.37 1.33
CA SER A 100 3.19 0.91 1.78
C SER A 100 4.29 -0.15 1.86
N LEU A 101 3.95 -1.33 2.38
CA LEU A 101 4.89 -2.45 2.48
C LEU A 101 5.31 -2.94 1.10
N TYR A 102 4.36 -3.08 0.18
CA TYR A 102 4.61 -3.40 -1.23
C TYR A 102 5.56 -2.37 -1.87
N LEU A 103 5.24 -1.08 -1.79
CA LEU A 103 6.06 -0.01 -2.36
C LEU A 103 7.47 0.04 -1.77
N ARG A 104 7.61 -0.22 -0.46
CA ARG A 104 8.92 -0.30 0.19
C ARG A 104 9.74 -1.47 -0.37
N LYS A 105 9.10 -2.63 -0.55
CA LYS A 105 9.74 -3.84 -1.09
C LYS A 105 10.17 -3.62 -2.55
N THR A 106 9.29 -3.08 -3.41
CA THR A 106 9.63 -2.79 -4.82
C THR A 106 10.77 -1.79 -4.96
N ARG A 107 10.76 -0.70 -4.19
CA ARG A 107 11.88 0.26 -4.15
C ARG A 107 13.19 -0.38 -3.69
N ARG A 108 13.15 -1.30 -2.73
CA ARG A 108 14.35 -2.04 -2.27
C ARG A 108 14.91 -2.93 -3.39
N TYR A 109 14.06 -3.66 -4.10
CA TYR A 109 14.50 -4.48 -5.23
C TYR A 109 15.08 -3.64 -6.36
N ALA A 110 14.43 -2.53 -6.72
CA ALA A 110 14.94 -1.62 -7.75
C ALA A 110 16.33 -1.07 -7.39
N ARG A 111 16.53 -0.61 -6.14
CA ARG A 111 17.84 -0.15 -5.66
C ARG A 111 18.90 -1.25 -5.73
N ARG A 112 18.59 -2.45 -5.26
CA ARG A 112 19.51 -3.61 -5.32
C ARG A 112 19.88 -3.98 -6.75
N ARG A 113 18.91 -3.95 -7.68
CA ARG A 113 19.16 -4.24 -9.09
C ARG A 113 20.09 -3.21 -9.71
N LYS A 114 19.90 -1.92 -9.43
CA LYS A 114 20.80 -0.84 -9.89
C LYS A 114 22.21 -1.05 -9.34
N LEU A 115 22.36 -1.27 -8.03
CA LEU A 115 23.66 -1.51 -7.41
C LEU A 115 24.38 -2.72 -8.01
N ARG A 116 23.69 -3.85 -8.19
CA ARG A 116 24.26 -5.05 -8.83
C ARG A 116 24.77 -4.75 -10.23
N LYS A 117 24.01 -4.00 -11.05
CA LYS A 117 24.45 -3.61 -12.39
C LYS A 117 25.74 -2.79 -12.34
N VAL A 118 25.81 -1.80 -11.45
CA VAL A 118 27.01 -0.95 -11.28
C VAL A 118 28.21 -1.79 -10.87
N LEU A 119 28.05 -2.71 -9.91
CA LEU A 119 29.14 -3.59 -9.46
C LEU A 119 29.64 -4.51 -10.58
N ILE A 120 28.73 -5.06 -11.40
CA ILE A 120 29.12 -5.90 -12.54
C ILE A 120 29.92 -5.08 -13.57
N ILE A 121 29.48 -3.87 -13.90
CA ILE A 121 30.19 -3.00 -14.84
C ILE A 121 31.58 -2.63 -14.30
N ALA A 122 31.68 -2.28 -13.02
CA ALA A 122 32.95 -1.96 -12.38
C ALA A 122 33.92 -3.16 -12.39
N ALA A 123 33.44 -4.36 -12.07
CA ALA A 123 34.24 -5.58 -12.12
C ALA A 123 34.75 -5.90 -13.53
N LEU A 124 33.90 -5.72 -14.55
CA LEU A 124 34.31 -5.90 -15.95
C LEU A 124 35.38 -4.88 -16.37
N LEU A 125 35.24 -3.61 -15.98
CA LEU A 125 36.25 -2.58 -16.27
C LEU A 125 37.59 -2.89 -15.62
N ILE A 126 37.59 -3.34 -14.37
CA ILE A 126 38.81 -3.75 -13.65
C ILE A 126 39.47 -4.94 -14.36
N LEU A 127 38.71 -5.94 -14.79
CA LEU A 127 39.23 -7.08 -15.54
C LEU A 127 39.86 -6.66 -16.88
N VAL A 128 39.21 -5.76 -17.63
CA VAL A 128 39.73 -5.25 -18.90
C VAL A 128 41.02 -4.45 -18.70
N LEU A 129 41.05 -3.54 -17.70
CA LEU A 129 42.26 -2.76 -17.39
C LEU A 129 43.41 -3.66 -16.90
N GLY A 130 43.12 -4.66 -16.07
CA GLY A 130 44.11 -5.65 -15.62
C GLY A 130 44.68 -6.48 -16.76
N ALA A 131 43.84 -6.95 -17.68
CA ALA A 131 44.28 -7.68 -18.87
C ALA A 131 45.14 -6.80 -19.80
N ALA A 132 44.76 -5.54 -20.00
CA ALA A 132 45.53 -4.59 -20.79
C ALA A 132 46.92 -4.33 -20.17
N ALA A 133 46.99 -4.12 -18.85
CA ALA A 133 48.27 -3.93 -18.16
C ALA A 133 49.18 -5.17 -18.25
N ALA A 134 48.63 -6.37 -18.09
CA ALA A 134 49.38 -7.61 -18.24
C ALA A 134 49.94 -7.81 -19.66
N PHE A 135 49.14 -7.50 -20.68
CA PHE A 135 49.56 -7.58 -22.09
C PHE A 135 50.67 -6.58 -22.44
N VAL A 136 50.61 -5.36 -21.88
CA VAL A 136 51.67 -4.37 -22.07
C VAL A 136 52.97 -4.84 -21.40
N MET A 137 52.91 -5.35 -20.17
CA MET A 137 54.09 -5.88 -19.48
C MET A 137 54.74 -7.04 -20.24
N SER A 138 53.97 -7.95 -20.85
CA SER A 138 54.52 -9.07 -21.62
C SER A 138 55.16 -8.68 -22.95
N LYS A 139 55.01 -7.42 -23.39
CA LYS A 139 55.69 -6.89 -24.59
C LYS A 139 56.93 -6.05 -24.28
N ILE A 140 57.11 -5.65 -23.02
CA ILE A 140 58.24 -4.82 -22.57
C ILE A 140 59.35 -5.69 -21.96
N MET A 141 59.02 -6.90 -21.47
CA MET A 141 59.97 -7.94 -21.10
C MET A 141 60.40 -8.77 -22.31
#